data_AF-A0A843VYC0-F1
#
_entry.id   AF-A0A843VYC0-F1
#
_cell.length_a   1.000
_cell.length_b   1.000
_cell.length_c   1.000
_cell.angle_alpha   90.00
_cell.angle_beta   90.00
_cell.angle_gamma   90.00
#
_symmetry.space_group_name_H-M   'P 1'
#
loop_
_entity.id
_entity.type
_entity.pdbx_description
1 polymer ?
#
loop_
_entity_poly.entity_id
_entity_poly.type
_entity_poly.pdbx_seq_one_letter_code
_entity_poly.pdbx_strand_id
1 'polypeptide(L)'
;ICVFVPEFLLTQITRFASAVIRLEAVLRFEMASVPGDLIWEIVKRNNAFLVKEFGNGTAMVQFSKEKNNLYNVNSFKHSGLANKKTISIQPGGKDLSVVLATTKTKKHSKPAKLFHRSVMKKEFRKMAKAVVNQVADNYYRPDLKEAALARLSAVHRSLRVAKSGAKKRNRQAQK
;
A
#
# COMPACT_ATOMS: atom_id res chain seq x y z
N ILE A 1 23.26 -53.32 -30.94
CA ILE A 1 23.78 -51.96 -30.63
C ILE A 1 22.82 -51.33 -29.63
N CYS A 2 23.02 -51.58 -28.34
CA CYS A 2 22.24 -50.96 -27.26
C CYS A 2 23.12 -49.88 -26.65
N VAL A 3 22.84 -48.62 -26.98
CA VAL A 3 23.59 -47.46 -26.49
C VAL A 3 23.16 -47.21 -25.05
N PHE A 4 23.98 -47.69 -24.11
CA PHE A 4 23.81 -47.50 -22.67
C PHE A 4 24.19 -46.05 -22.33
N VAL A 5 23.22 -45.14 -22.42
CA VAL A 5 23.39 -43.75 -21.96
C VAL A 5 23.39 -43.75 -20.43
N PRO A 6 24.49 -43.36 -19.77
CA PRO A 6 24.59 -43.47 -18.32
C PRO A 6 23.69 -42.41 -17.66
N GLU A 7 22.69 -42.86 -16.89
CA GLU A 7 21.79 -42.01 -16.07
C GLU A 7 22.54 -41.00 -15.19
N PHE A 8 23.80 -41.30 -14.87
CA PHE A 8 24.72 -40.44 -14.14
C PHE A 8 24.93 -39.06 -14.78
N LEU A 9 24.88 -38.98 -16.12
CA LEU A 9 25.07 -37.71 -16.83
C LEU A 9 23.83 -36.80 -16.69
N LEU A 10 22.63 -37.37 -16.74
CA LEU A 10 21.37 -36.62 -16.60
C LEU A 10 21.20 -36.02 -15.19
N THR A 11 21.61 -36.75 -14.15
CA THR A 11 21.53 -36.25 -12.76
C THR A 11 22.51 -35.11 -12.51
N GLN A 12 23.69 -35.13 -13.15
CA GLN A 12 24.66 -34.04 -13.05
C GLN A 12 24.19 -32.78 -13.80
N ILE A 13 23.62 -32.94 -15.00
CA ILE A 13 23.08 -31.82 -15.79
C ILE A 13 21.94 -31.12 -15.06
N THR A 14 21.01 -31.87 -14.44
CA THR A 14 19.89 -31.28 -13.69
C THR A 14 20.34 -30.56 -12.42
N ARG A 15 21.36 -31.07 -11.72
CA ARG A 15 21.97 -30.41 -10.57
C ARG A 15 22.72 -29.13 -10.96
N PHE A 16 23.46 -29.16 -12.06
CA PHE A 16 24.13 -27.98 -12.61
C PHE A 16 23.13 -26.92 -13.06
N ALA A 17 22.08 -27.31 -13.77
CA ALA A 17 20.99 -26.40 -14.16
C ALA A 17 20.30 -25.79 -12.94
N SER A 18 19.99 -26.57 -11.89
CA SER A 18 19.44 -26.03 -10.63
C SER A 18 20.41 -25.08 -9.93
N ALA A 19 21.71 -25.37 -9.93
CA ALA A 19 22.72 -24.50 -9.32
C ALA A 19 22.89 -23.19 -10.10
N VAL A 20 22.90 -23.24 -11.43
CA VAL A 20 22.97 -22.06 -12.31
C VAL A 20 21.71 -21.20 -12.19
N ILE A 21 20.51 -21.81 -12.16
CA ILE A 21 19.25 -21.09 -11.88
C ILE A 21 19.27 -20.46 -10.48
N ARG A 22 19.87 -21.13 -9.50
CA ARG A 22 20.02 -20.60 -8.13
C ARG A 22 21.04 -19.46 -8.07
N LEU A 23 22.11 -19.51 -8.87
CA LEU A 23 23.10 -18.44 -9.00
C LEU A 23 22.54 -17.23 -9.76
N GLU A 24 21.81 -17.43 -10.86
CA GLU A 24 21.10 -16.35 -11.56
C GLU A 24 20.01 -15.70 -10.68
N ALA A 25 19.39 -16.47 -9.79
CA ALA A 25 18.44 -15.93 -8.81
C ALA A 25 19.12 -15.14 -7.67
N VAL A 26 20.39 -15.41 -7.38
CA VAL A 26 21.22 -14.68 -6.40
C VAL A 26 21.81 -13.42 -7.02
N LEU A 27 22.19 -13.45 -8.30
CA LEU A 27 22.55 -12.29 -9.12
C LEU A 27 21.31 -11.55 -9.67
N ARG A 28 20.27 -11.40 -8.85
CA ARG A 28 19.30 -10.34 -9.10
C ARG A 28 20.03 -9.02 -8.85
N PHE A 29 20.40 -8.35 -9.94
CA PHE A 29 20.76 -6.93 -9.97
C PHE A 29 19.92 -6.19 -8.92
N GLU A 30 20.56 -5.77 -7.83
CA GLU A 30 19.97 -4.83 -6.91
C GLU A 30 19.83 -3.55 -7.71
N MET A 31 18.63 -3.29 -8.26
CA MET A 31 18.35 -1.98 -8.86
C MET A 31 18.68 -0.95 -7.80
N ALA A 32 19.62 -0.05 -8.12
CA ALA A 32 20.06 1.04 -7.26
C ALA A 32 18.85 1.61 -6.55
N SER A 33 18.75 1.35 -5.25
CA SER A 33 17.64 1.80 -4.44
C SER A 33 17.74 3.32 -4.36
N VAL A 34 17.06 4.01 -5.26
CA VAL A 34 16.98 5.47 -5.26
C VAL A 34 16.57 5.94 -3.85
N PRO A 35 17.32 6.88 -3.23
CA PRO A 35 16.94 7.39 -1.93
C PRO A 35 15.55 8.04 -2.02
N GLY A 36 14.71 7.80 -1.01
CA GLY A 36 13.33 8.30 -0.98
C GLY A 36 13.27 9.83 -1.05
N ASP A 37 14.29 10.50 -0.53
CA ASP A 37 14.42 11.96 -0.55
C ASP A 37 14.58 12.48 -1.99
N LEU A 38 15.37 11.81 -2.82
CA LEU A 38 15.52 12.20 -4.24
C LEU A 38 14.21 11.99 -5.01
N ILE A 39 13.50 10.89 -4.75
CA ILE A 39 12.20 10.64 -5.35
C ILE A 39 11.21 11.74 -4.94
N TRP A 40 11.25 12.17 -3.68
CA TRP A 40 10.41 13.26 -3.20
C TRP A 40 10.72 14.59 -3.86
N GLU A 41 12.00 14.94 -4.01
CA GLU A 41 12.43 16.16 -4.69
C GLU A 41 11.88 16.25 -6.12
N ILE A 42 11.80 15.10 -6.81
CA ILE A 42 11.22 15.00 -8.15
C ILE A 42 9.69 15.09 -8.11
N VAL A 43 9.04 14.36 -7.20
CA VAL A 43 7.58 14.16 -7.19
C VAL A 43 6.82 15.31 -6.51
N LYS A 44 7.46 16.09 -5.62
CA LYS A 44 6.77 17.10 -4.78
C LYS A 44 6.07 18.20 -5.57
N ARG A 45 6.57 18.58 -6.75
CA ARG A 45 6.00 19.66 -7.60
C ARG A 45 5.21 19.14 -8.79
N ASN A 46 5.56 17.97 -9.31
CA ASN A 46 5.01 17.41 -10.55
C ASN A 46 4.64 15.93 -10.33
N ASN A 47 3.36 15.68 -10.10
CA ASN A 47 2.82 14.34 -9.95
C ASN A 47 1.42 14.29 -10.57
N ALA A 48 1.11 13.25 -11.33
CA ALA A 48 -0.22 13.03 -11.91
C ALA A 48 -1.33 12.89 -10.84
N PHE A 49 -0.97 12.51 -9.60
CA PHE A 49 -1.89 12.43 -8.49
C PHE A 49 -2.06 13.74 -7.71
N LEU A 50 -1.29 14.78 -8.04
CA LEU A 50 -1.34 16.06 -7.37
C LEU A 50 -2.59 16.82 -7.80
N VAL A 51 -3.39 17.24 -6.82
CA VAL A 51 -4.53 18.10 -7.04
C VAL A 51 -4.29 19.37 -6.25
N LYS A 52 -4.11 20.45 -6.99
CA LYS A 52 -3.87 21.78 -6.46
C LYS A 52 -5.20 22.47 -6.41
N GLU A 53 -5.74 22.64 -5.21
CA GLU A 53 -6.99 23.35 -5.01
C GLU A 53 -6.68 24.71 -4.41
N PHE A 54 -7.15 25.76 -5.08
CA PHE A 54 -7.14 27.11 -4.53
C PHE A 54 -8.35 27.22 -3.58
N GLY A 55 -8.10 27.42 -2.29
CA GLY A 55 -9.16 27.73 -1.34
C GLY A 55 -9.63 29.20 -1.46
N ASN A 56 -10.57 29.60 -0.59
CA ASN A 56 -10.96 31.00 -0.39
C ASN A 56 -9.83 31.81 0.32
N GLY A 57 -8.63 31.88 -0.26
CA GLY A 57 -7.49 32.63 0.28
C GLY A 57 -6.16 32.41 -0.48
N THR A 58 -5.07 33.00 0.04
CA THR A 58 -3.72 33.01 -0.56
C THR A 58 -2.96 31.67 -0.44
N ALA A 59 -3.39 30.78 0.45
CA ALA A 59 -2.73 29.50 0.69
C ALA A 59 -3.25 28.41 -0.26
N MET A 60 -2.43 28.05 -1.24
CA MET A 60 -2.68 26.96 -2.18
C MET A 60 -2.54 25.60 -1.47
N VAL A 61 -3.64 24.87 -1.29
CA VAL A 61 -3.62 23.56 -0.64
C VAL A 61 -3.30 22.48 -1.67
N GLN A 62 -2.27 21.68 -1.38
CA GLN A 62 -1.80 20.62 -2.26
C GLN A 62 -2.25 19.26 -1.74
N PHE A 63 -3.24 18.68 -2.40
CA PHE A 63 -3.72 17.33 -2.12
C PHE A 63 -3.08 16.30 -3.05
N SER A 64 -3.12 15.04 -2.63
CA SER A 64 -2.67 13.91 -3.42
C SER A 64 -3.72 12.81 -3.43
N LYS A 65 -4.11 12.38 -4.63
CA LYS A 65 -5.06 11.27 -4.88
C LYS A 65 -4.39 9.89 -4.88
N GLU A 66 -3.18 9.78 -4.36
CA GLU A 66 -2.44 8.52 -4.34
C GLU A 66 -3.13 7.50 -3.40
N LYS A 67 -3.23 6.25 -3.85
CA LYS A 67 -3.92 5.17 -3.10
C LYS A 67 -3.21 4.80 -1.78
N ASN A 68 -1.94 5.17 -1.64
CA ASN A 68 -1.05 4.77 -0.56
C ASN A 68 -0.78 5.90 0.46
N ASN A 69 -1.67 6.89 0.53
CA ASN A 69 -1.59 8.01 1.46
C ASN A 69 -2.83 8.00 2.38
N LEU A 70 -2.58 8.05 3.69
CA LEU A 70 -3.62 7.98 4.72
C LEU A 70 -4.40 9.28 4.86
N TYR A 71 -3.76 10.43 4.64
CA TYR A 71 -4.36 11.76 4.79
C TYR A 71 -4.61 12.49 3.48
N ASN A 72 -4.21 11.94 2.34
CA ASN A 72 -4.34 12.56 1.03
C ASN A 72 -3.66 13.94 0.90
N VAL A 73 -2.70 14.25 1.78
CA VAL A 73 -1.91 15.49 1.76
C VAL A 73 -0.59 15.25 1.03
N ASN A 74 -0.19 16.19 0.17
CA ASN A 74 1.12 16.16 -0.48
C ASN A 74 2.24 16.49 0.53
N SER A 75 2.69 15.49 1.27
CA SER A 75 3.80 15.61 2.23
C SER A 75 4.69 14.38 2.16
N PHE A 76 5.99 14.58 2.38
CA PHE A 76 6.97 13.50 2.37
C PHE A 76 6.60 12.37 3.33
N LYS A 77 6.11 12.71 4.53
CA LYS A 77 5.72 11.73 5.56
C LYS A 77 4.63 10.78 5.08
N HIS A 78 3.70 11.27 4.27
CA HIS A 78 2.51 10.56 3.85
C HIS A 78 2.57 10.06 2.40
N SER A 79 3.59 10.45 1.65
CA SER A 79 3.78 10.02 0.27
C SER A 79 4.01 8.52 0.18
N GLY A 80 3.22 7.87 -0.67
CA GLY A 80 3.28 6.44 -0.92
C GLY A 80 4.31 6.03 -1.98
N LEU A 81 4.79 7.00 -2.76
CA LEU A 81 5.73 6.80 -3.87
C LEU A 81 7.18 6.99 -3.43
N ALA A 82 7.44 7.96 -2.55
CA ALA A 82 8.78 8.23 -2.05
C ALA A 82 9.22 7.24 -0.95
N ASN A 83 8.27 6.73 -0.16
CA ASN A 83 8.56 5.88 0.98
C ASN A 83 8.55 4.39 0.63
N LYS A 84 9.59 3.66 1.05
CA LYS A 84 9.65 2.19 0.94
C LYS A 84 8.62 1.48 1.82
N LYS A 85 8.33 2.06 3.00
CA LYS A 85 7.35 1.56 3.97
C LYS A 85 6.09 2.43 3.96
N THR A 86 4.98 1.87 3.50
CA THR A 86 3.69 2.55 3.46
C THR A 86 2.59 1.63 3.98
N ILE A 87 1.56 2.27 4.53
CA ILE A 87 0.36 1.64 5.05
C ILE A 87 -0.80 2.30 4.32
N SER A 88 -1.69 1.51 3.74
CA SER A 88 -2.92 2.02 3.14
C SER A 88 -4.13 1.29 3.70
N ILE A 89 -5.21 2.04 3.84
CA ILE A 89 -6.49 1.58 4.37
C ILE A 89 -7.53 1.92 3.31
N GLN A 90 -8.11 0.88 2.72
CA GLN A 90 -9.07 0.99 1.62
C GLN A 90 -10.34 0.21 1.97
N PRO A 91 -11.53 0.66 1.54
CA PRO A 91 -12.73 -0.16 1.64
C PRO A 91 -12.62 -1.39 0.72
N GLY A 92 -13.00 -2.56 1.22
CA GLY A 92 -12.92 -3.83 0.49
C GLY A 92 -14.06 -4.10 -0.48
N GLY A 93 -14.91 -3.11 -0.75
CA GLY A 93 -16.01 -3.18 -1.74
C GLY A 93 -17.20 -4.05 -1.33
N LYS A 94 -16.98 -5.16 -0.62
CA LYS A 94 -18.02 -6.02 -0.02
C LYS A 94 -18.21 -5.67 1.45
N ASP A 95 -19.45 -5.38 1.84
CA ASP A 95 -20.01 -5.25 3.19
C ASP A 95 -19.01 -5.08 4.34
N LEU A 96 -18.86 -3.83 4.81
CA LEU A 96 -18.09 -3.43 6.00
C LEU A 96 -16.62 -3.90 6.03
N SER A 97 -16.10 -4.47 4.95
CA SER A 97 -14.73 -4.95 4.90
C SER A 97 -13.76 -3.79 4.68
N VAL A 98 -12.66 -3.82 5.42
CA VAL A 98 -11.55 -2.88 5.24
C VAL A 98 -10.32 -3.66 4.86
N VAL A 99 -9.69 -3.26 3.77
CA VAL A 99 -8.42 -3.77 3.30
C VAL A 99 -7.32 -2.91 3.90
N LEU A 100 -6.51 -3.52 4.75
CA LEU A 100 -5.23 -2.96 5.15
C LEU A 100 -4.16 -3.51 4.22
N ALA A 101 -3.44 -2.62 3.54
CA ALA A 101 -2.29 -3.00 2.74
C ALA A 101 -0.99 -2.41 3.30
N THR A 102 0.02 -3.25 3.44
CA THR A 102 1.39 -2.84 3.81
C THR A 102 2.33 -3.16 2.66
N THR A 103 3.34 -2.32 2.45
CA THR A 103 4.37 -2.60 1.43
C THR A 103 5.44 -3.57 1.94
N LYS A 104 6.00 -4.38 1.04
CA LYS A 104 7.16 -5.23 1.33
C LYS A 104 8.43 -4.54 0.84
N THR A 105 9.32 -4.16 1.75
CA THR A 105 10.57 -3.42 1.43
C THR A 105 11.46 -4.16 0.43
N LYS A 106 11.57 -5.48 0.54
CA LYS A 106 12.38 -6.34 -0.36
C LYS A 106 11.85 -6.46 -1.79
N LYS A 107 10.62 -5.99 -2.08
CA LYS A 107 9.96 -6.16 -3.39
C LYS A 107 9.68 -4.83 -4.10
N HIS A 108 10.40 -3.77 -3.75
CA HIS A 108 10.20 -2.43 -4.31
C HIS A 108 10.26 -2.38 -5.85
N SER A 109 11.20 -3.13 -6.45
CA SER A 109 11.36 -3.25 -7.91
C SER A 109 10.20 -4.00 -8.61
N LYS A 110 9.29 -4.64 -7.86
CA LYS A 110 8.20 -5.46 -8.40
C LYS A 110 6.83 -4.93 -7.94
N PRO A 111 6.25 -3.94 -8.66
CA PRO A 111 5.02 -3.28 -8.21
C PRO A 111 3.83 -4.24 -8.05
N ALA A 112 3.74 -5.29 -8.88
CA ALA A 112 2.68 -6.29 -8.79
C ALA A 112 2.67 -7.10 -7.46
N LYS A 113 3.85 -7.35 -6.87
CA LYS A 113 4.01 -8.17 -5.64
C LYS A 113 4.40 -7.31 -4.43
N LEU A 114 4.30 -5.99 -4.55
CA LEU A 114 4.75 -5.03 -3.54
C LEU A 114 3.84 -5.01 -2.31
N PHE A 115 2.52 -5.13 -2.51
CA PHE A 115 1.54 -4.97 -1.46
C PHE A 115 1.17 -6.30 -0.81
N HIS A 116 1.30 -6.37 0.51
CA HIS A 116 0.57 -7.36 1.31
C HIS A 116 -0.80 -6.79 1.63
N ARG A 117 -1.85 -7.34 1.02
CA ARG A 117 -3.23 -6.97 1.34
C ARG A 117 -3.80 -7.95 2.37
N SER A 118 -4.42 -7.42 3.40
CA SER A 118 -5.17 -8.16 4.40
C SER A 118 -6.59 -7.59 4.46
N VAL A 119 -7.58 -8.44 4.18
CA VAL A 119 -8.99 -8.05 4.22
C VAL A 119 -9.52 -8.37 5.61
N MET A 120 -9.95 -7.34 6.35
CA MET A 120 -10.52 -7.48 7.67
C MET A 120 -12.04 -7.29 7.61
N LYS A 121 -12.78 -8.34 8.00
CA LYS A 121 -14.24 -8.34 8.19
C LYS A 121 -14.54 -8.54 9.67
N LYS A 122 -14.25 -7.52 10.49
CA LYS A 122 -14.40 -7.60 11.96
C LYS A 122 -15.08 -6.35 12.47
N GLU A 123 -15.58 -6.43 13.70
CA GLU A 123 -16.04 -5.27 14.47
C GLU A 123 -14.98 -4.18 14.58
N PHE A 124 -15.41 -2.92 14.59
CA PHE A 124 -14.52 -1.75 14.59
C PHE A 124 -13.42 -1.82 15.65
N ARG A 125 -13.75 -2.20 16.90
CA ARG A 125 -12.77 -2.32 17.99
C ARG A 125 -11.70 -3.37 17.70
N LYS A 126 -12.10 -4.54 17.17
CA LYS A 126 -11.16 -5.63 16.82
C LYS A 126 -10.30 -5.24 15.61
N MET A 127 -10.88 -4.49 14.66
CA MET A 127 -10.17 -3.96 13.50
C MET A 127 -9.13 -2.90 13.90
N ALA A 128 -9.50 -1.94 14.75
CA ALA A 128 -8.59 -0.93 15.27
C ALA A 128 -7.42 -1.57 16.03
N LYS A 129 -7.68 -2.56 16.89
CA LYS A 129 -6.62 -3.32 17.57
C LYS A 129 -5.70 -4.02 16.58
N ALA A 130 -6.23 -4.67 15.54
CA ALA A 130 -5.42 -5.32 14.52
C ALA A 130 -4.52 -4.32 13.74
N VAL A 131 -5.05 -3.13 13.42
CA VAL A 131 -4.26 -2.06 12.79
C VAL A 131 -3.15 -1.58 13.72
N VAL A 132 -3.47 -1.33 15.00
CA VAL A 132 -2.46 -0.91 15.99
C VAL A 132 -1.38 -1.97 16.12
N ASN A 133 -1.73 -3.25 16.24
CA ASN A 133 -0.75 -4.32 16.37
C ASN A 133 0.14 -4.42 15.13
N GLN A 134 -0.42 -4.25 13.93
CA GLN A 134 0.36 -4.30 12.70
C GLN A 134 1.30 -3.11 12.51
N VAL A 135 0.95 -1.94 13.06
CA VAL A 135 1.71 -0.69 12.86
C VAL A 135 2.68 -0.41 14.00
N ALA A 136 2.23 -0.60 15.24
CA ALA A 136 2.98 -0.32 16.47
C ALA A 136 3.73 -1.57 16.97
N ASP A 137 3.07 -2.71 17.15
CA ASP A 137 3.71 -3.90 17.76
C ASP A 137 4.73 -4.55 16.82
N ASN A 138 4.53 -4.44 15.50
CA ASN A 138 5.53 -4.85 14.50
C ASN A 138 6.60 -3.78 14.22
N TYR A 139 6.58 -2.65 14.97
CA TYR A 139 7.49 -1.50 14.80
C TYR A 139 7.65 -1.07 13.33
N TYR A 140 6.56 -1.11 12.57
CA TYR A 140 6.65 -0.88 11.13
C TYR A 140 6.84 0.62 10.84
N ARG A 141 5.90 1.44 11.31
CA ARG A 141 5.92 2.93 11.29
C ARG A 141 4.97 3.47 12.39
N PRO A 142 5.41 3.60 13.65
CA PRO A 142 4.55 4.07 14.74
C PRO A 142 4.00 5.49 14.48
N ASP A 143 4.73 6.33 13.74
CA ASP A 143 4.32 7.71 13.41
C ASP A 143 3.04 7.80 12.57
N LEU A 144 2.64 6.70 11.92
CA LEU A 144 1.42 6.62 11.11
C LEU A 144 0.26 5.96 11.87
N LYS A 145 0.44 5.58 13.14
CA LYS A 145 -0.59 4.93 13.97
C LYS A 145 -1.87 5.77 14.04
N GLU A 146 -1.74 7.04 14.39
CA GLU A 146 -2.89 7.95 14.52
C GLU A 146 -3.57 8.19 13.18
N ALA A 147 -2.77 8.40 12.12
CA ALA A 147 -3.28 8.56 10.76
C ALA A 147 -4.06 7.33 10.28
N ALA A 148 -3.56 6.14 10.59
CA ALA A 148 -4.20 4.89 10.25
C ALA A 148 -5.54 4.72 10.98
N LEU A 149 -5.59 5.02 12.29
CA LEU A 149 -6.82 4.96 13.08
C LEU A 149 -7.86 5.99 12.61
N ALA A 150 -7.43 7.22 12.34
CA ALA A 150 -8.30 8.27 11.80
C ALA A 150 -8.93 7.83 10.47
N ARG A 151 -8.11 7.35 9.52
CA ARG A 151 -8.61 6.86 8.23
C ARG A 151 -9.53 5.65 8.37
N LEU A 152 -9.20 4.71 9.25
CA LEU A 152 -10.02 3.54 9.57
C LEU A 152 -11.42 3.95 10.03
N SER A 153 -11.50 4.91 10.95
CA SER A 153 -12.77 5.43 11.47
C SER A 153 -13.61 6.09 10.39
N ALA A 154 -12.99 6.86 9.49
CA ALA A 154 -13.66 7.52 8.38
C ALA A 154 -14.22 6.51 7.37
N VAL A 155 -13.43 5.50 7.00
CA VAL A 155 -13.85 4.41 6.10
C VAL A 155 -14.96 3.57 6.74
N HIS A 156 -14.84 3.24 8.03
CA HIS A 156 -15.89 2.50 8.71
C HIS A 156 -17.20 3.29 8.80
N ARG A 157 -17.12 4.61 9.04
CA ARG A 157 -18.28 5.50 9.02
C ARG A 157 -18.92 5.55 7.63
N SER A 158 -18.14 5.66 6.55
CA SER A 158 -18.69 5.69 5.19
C SER A 158 -19.37 4.38 4.80
N LEU A 159 -18.81 3.23 5.19
CA LEU A 159 -19.44 1.92 4.95
C LEU A 159 -20.77 1.77 5.70
N ARG A 160 -20.86 2.28 6.94
CA ARG A 160 -22.12 2.31 7.69
C ARG A 160 -23.18 3.19 7.03
N VAL A 161 -22.79 4.37 6.55
CA VAL A 161 -23.71 5.29 5.85
C VAL A 161 -24.19 4.69 4.53
N ALA A 162 -23.29 4.06 3.76
CA ALA A 162 -23.66 3.36 2.54
C ALA A 162 -24.67 2.23 2.80
N LYS A 163 -24.50 1.49 3.91
CA LYS A 163 -25.45 0.45 4.32
C LYS A 163 -26.81 1.01 4.78
N SER A 164 -26.81 2.15 5.46
CA SER A 164 -28.06 2.78 5.94
C SER A 164 -28.84 3.51 4.85
N GLY A 165 -28.26 3.72 3.67
CA GLY A 165 -28.81 4.57 2.62
C GLY A 165 -28.67 6.07 2.92
N ALA A 166 -28.85 6.89 1.89
CA ALA A 166 -28.84 8.34 2.04
C ALA A 166 -30.07 8.79 2.84
N LYS A 167 -29.85 9.46 3.98
CA LYS A 167 -30.94 10.10 4.72
C LYS A 167 -31.55 11.19 3.83
N LYS A 168 -32.75 10.93 3.30
CA LYS A 168 -33.54 11.92 2.55
C LYS A 168 -33.80 13.10 3.48
N ARG A 169 -33.04 14.20 3.34
CA ARG A 169 -33.34 15.44 4.08
C ARG A 169 -34.66 15.95 3.54
N ASN A 170 -35.69 15.97 4.37
CA ASN A 170 -36.94 16.65 4.06
C ASN A 170 -36.59 18.15 4.02
N ARG A 171 -36.35 18.67 2.81
CA ARG A 171 -36.10 20.09 2.58
C ARG A 171 -37.45 20.76 2.82
N GLN A 172 -37.69 21.24 4.04
CA GLN A 172 -38.82 22.13 4.27
C GLN A 172 -38.61 23.33 3.36
N ALA A 173 -39.49 23.48 2.37
CA ALA A 173 -39.53 24.67 1.55
C ALA A 173 -39.78 25.84 2.49
N GLN A 174 -38.82 26.76 2.59
CA GLN A 174 -39.07 28.05 3.21
C GLN A 174 -40.14 28.73 2.35
N LYS A 175 -41.31 28.96 2.97
CA LYS A 175 -42.35 29.83 2.43
C LYS A 175 -41.86 31.27 2.40
#